data_AF-A0A7C6E2I5-F1
#
_entry.id   AF-A0A7C6E2I5-F1
#
_cell.length_a   1.000
_cell.length_b   1.000
_cell.length_c   1.000
_cell.angle_alpha   90.00
_cell.angle_beta   90.00
_cell.angle_gamma   90.00
#
_symmetry.space_group_name_H-M   'P 1'
#
loop_
_entity.id
_entity.type
_entity.pdbx_description
1 polymer ?
#
loop_
_entity_poly.entity_id
_entity_poly.type
_entity_poly.pdbx_seq_one_letter_code
_entity_poly.pdbx_strand_id
1 'polypeptide(L)'
;MPRLRKTLRTRVSMRQPRRAESAVRVIEELSTLDAGSQLIIVEGSKDKAALLKLGVKTKVMTLRSFLRLASTDWLERSEFSEVIVLTDFDRRGRFHSRTIKRICSGRVKVNTEYKGRLKQALGSWAKDVEGIPRFLRNYSGRETV
;
A
#
# COMPACT_ATOMS: atom_id res chain seq x y z
N MET A 1 49.22 -4.64 -12.63
CA MET A 1 48.66 -4.59 -11.25
C MET A 1 47.21 -4.11 -11.31
N PRO A 2 46.19 -4.99 -11.27
CA PRO A 2 44.79 -4.54 -11.22
C PRO A 2 44.38 -4.23 -9.78
N ARG A 3 43.81 -3.04 -9.55
CA ARG A 3 43.28 -2.59 -8.27
C ARG A 3 42.01 -3.38 -7.92
N LEU A 4 42.06 -4.12 -6.82
CA LEU A 4 40.91 -4.78 -6.19
C LEU A 4 39.77 -3.77 -5.97
N ARG A 5 38.68 -3.90 -6.74
CA ARG A 5 37.39 -3.27 -6.43
C ARG A 5 36.86 -3.94 -5.17
N LYS A 6 36.97 -3.25 -4.03
CA LYS A 6 36.41 -3.67 -2.74
C LYS A 6 34.93 -4.07 -2.93
N THR A 7 34.66 -5.34 -2.69
CA THR A 7 33.36 -5.99 -2.74
C THR A 7 32.39 -5.40 -1.72
N LEU A 8 31.58 -4.42 -2.15
CA LEU A 8 30.39 -3.91 -1.45
C LEU A 8 29.17 -4.86 -1.60
N ARG A 9 29.38 -6.15 -1.84
CA ARG A 9 28.31 -7.09 -2.24
C ARG A 9 27.68 -7.91 -1.09
N THR A 10 28.25 -7.92 0.11
CA THR A 10 27.90 -8.97 1.09
C THR A 10 27.06 -8.53 2.30
N ARG A 11 26.97 -7.25 2.66
CA ARG A 11 26.10 -6.79 3.78
C ARG A 11 24.64 -6.53 3.39
N VAL A 12 24.37 -6.47 2.09
CA VAL A 12 23.08 -6.09 1.52
C VAL A 12 22.11 -7.28 1.46
N SER A 13 22.62 -8.52 1.53
CA SER A 13 21.89 -9.73 1.12
C SER A 13 20.88 -10.29 2.15
N MET A 14 21.15 -10.28 3.46
CA MET A 14 20.29 -11.00 4.43
C MET A 14 19.11 -10.20 5.02
N ARG A 15 19.07 -8.87 4.86
CA ARG A 15 17.96 -8.02 5.37
C ARG A 15 16.81 -7.84 4.38
N GLN A 16 16.99 -8.29 3.14
CA GLN A 16 16.08 -8.05 2.02
C GLN A 16 14.94 -9.08 1.90
N PRO A 17 15.12 -10.38 2.23
CA PRO A 17 14.05 -11.39 2.19
C PRO A 17 12.87 -11.06 3.07
N ARG A 18 13.14 -10.84 4.35
CA ARG A 18 12.12 -10.60 5.36
C ARG A 18 11.25 -9.38 5.04
N ARG A 19 11.81 -8.38 4.34
CA ARG A 19 11.10 -7.17 3.92
C ARG A 19 10.18 -7.42 2.74
N ALA A 20 10.65 -8.14 1.72
CA ALA A 20 9.84 -8.56 0.60
C ALA A 20 8.70 -9.49 1.07
N GLU A 21 9.01 -10.50 1.88
CA GLU A 21 8.02 -11.37 2.52
C GLU A 21 6.99 -10.58 3.33
N SER A 22 7.43 -9.60 4.13
CA SER A 22 6.51 -8.75 4.88
C SER A 22 5.58 -7.94 3.97
N ALA A 23 6.09 -7.43 2.84
CA ALA A 23 5.27 -6.70 1.88
C ALA A 23 4.26 -7.64 1.19
N VAL A 24 4.69 -8.84 0.78
CA VAL A 24 3.82 -9.86 0.17
C VAL A 24 2.69 -10.25 1.13
N ARG A 25 3.01 -10.53 2.41
CA ARG A 25 1.99 -10.84 3.43
C ARG A 25 0.93 -9.75 3.56
N VAL A 26 1.36 -8.48 3.56
CA VAL A 26 0.39 -7.36 3.60
C VAL A 26 -0.49 -7.34 2.35
N ILE A 27 0.06 -7.58 1.16
CA ILE A 27 -0.73 -7.63 -0.08
C ILE A 27 -1.72 -8.81 -0.05
N GLU A 28 -1.30 -9.97 0.43
CA GLU A 28 -2.17 -11.15 0.59
C GLU A 28 -3.33 -10.85 1.54
N GLU A 29 -3.04 -10.28 2.71
CA GLU A 29 -4.07 -9.86 3.67
C GLU A 29 -5.04 -8.83 3.09
N LEU A 30 -4.54 -7.85 2.33
CA LEU A 30 -5.38 -6.87 1.64
C LEU A 30 -6.29 -7.55 0.61
N SER A 31 -5.89 -8.68 0.03
CA SER A 31 -6.68 -9.45 -0.93
C SER A 31 -7.73 -10.36 -0.27
N THR A 32 -7.54 -10.70 1.00
CA THR A 32 -8.50 -11.49 1.79
C THR A 32 -9.56 -10.64 2.51
N LEU A 33 -9.48 -9.32 2.40
CA LEU A 33 -10.51 -8.43 2.93
C LEU A 33 -11.86 -8.67 2.24
N ASP A 34 -12.94 -8.48 2.99
CA ASP A 34 -14.30 -8.60 2.50
C ASP A 34 -14.64 -7.40 1.58
N ALA A 35 -14.74 -7.66 0.29
CA ALA A 35 -15.05 -6.63 -0.72
C ALA A 35 -16.45 -6.01 -0.57
N GLY A 36 -17.36 -6.66 0.17
CA GLY A 36 -18.70 -6.15 0.47
C GLY A 36 -18.70 -5.07 1.54
N SER A 37 -17.86 -5.22 2.57
CA SER A 37 -17.85 -4.34 3.75
C SER A 37 -16.56 -3.54 3.94
N GLN A 38 -15.50 -3.81 3.16
CA GLN A 38 -14.19 -3.16 3.29
C GLN A 38 -13.78 -2.47 1.98
N LEU A 39 -13.26 -1.24 2.10
CA LEU A 39 -12.83 -0.41 0.98
C LEU A 39 -11.37 0.04 1.13
N ILE A 40 -10.56 -0.13 0.09
CA ILE A 40 -9.20 0.42 0.05
C ILE A 40 -9.21 1.76 -0.69
N ILE A 41 -8.71 2.81 -0.04
CA ILE A 41 -8.49 4.13 -0.63
C ILE A 41 -7.01 4.34 -0.91
N VAL A 42 -6.67 4.60 -2.17
CA VAL A 42 -5.32 4.95 -2.62
C VAL A 42 -5.26 6.40 -3.10
N GLU A 43 -4.07 6.99 -3.21
CA GLU A 43 -3.90 8.37 -3.64
C GLU A 43 -4.27 8.55 -5.12
N GLY A 44 -3.68 7.74 -6.01
CA GLY A 44 -3.83 7.86 -7.46
C GLY A 44 -4.33 6.60 -8.17
N SER A 45 -4.61 6.74 -9.47
CA SER A 45 -5.01 5.62 -10.34
C SER A 45 -3.88 4.62 -10.56
N LYS A 46 -2.62 5.08 -10.54
CA LYS A 46 -1.45 4.22 -10.67
C LYS A 46 -1.26 3.29 -9.47
N ASP A 47 -1.49 3.79 -8.26
CA ASP A 47 -1.51 2.98 -7.04
C ASP A 47 -2.58 1.89 -7.11
N LYS A 48 -3.79 2.27 -7.56
CA LYS A 48 -4.89 1.32 -7.78
C LYS A 48 -4.45 0.23 -8.77
N ALA A 49 -3.88 0.63 -9.91
CA ALA A 49 -3.41 -0.31 -10.91
C ALA A 49 -2.29 -1.22 -10.37
N ALA A 50 -1.41 -0.71 -9.51
CA ALA A 50 -0.36 -1.49 -8.86
C ALA A 50 -0.95 -2.57 -7.93
N LEU A 51 -1.91 -2.22 -7.07
CA LEU A 51 -2.57 -3.20 -6.19
C LEU A 51 -3.32 -4.28 -6.97
N LEU A 52 -4.04 -3.90 -8.03
CA LEU A 52 -4.75 -4.86 -8.88
C LEU A 52 -3.78 -5.83 -9.58
N LYS A 53 -2.65 -5.32 -10.09
CA LYS A 53 -1.57 -6.16 -10.68
C LYS A 53 -0.94 -7.10 -9.67
N LEU A 54 -0.94 -6.74 -8.39
CA LEU A 54 -0.45 -7.56 -7.29
C LEU A 54 -1.50 -8.55 -6.76
N GLY A 55 -2.69 -8.62 -7.38
CA GLY A 55 -3.72 -9.60 -7.05
C GLY A 55 -4.65 -9.20 -5.91
N VAL A 56 -4.70 -7.91 -5.53
CA VAL A 56 -5.69 -7.42 -4.56
C VAL A 56 -7.09 -7.47 -5.20
N LYS A 57 -7.97 -8.29 -4.62
CA LYS A 57 -9.36 -8.49 -5.10
C LYS A 57 -10.37 -7.53 -4.45
N THR A 58 -10.04 -7.00 -3.29
CA THR A 58 -10.85 -6.04 -2.53
C THR A 58 -11.11 -4.77 -3.33
N LYS A 59 -12.24 -4.12 -3.07
CA LYS A 59 -12.61 -2.89 -3.76
C LYS A 59 -11.55 -1.79 -3.52
N VAL A 60 -10.99 -1.25 -4.60
CA VAL A 60 -10.01 -0.15 -4.57
C VAL A 60 -10.58 1.11 -5.23
N MET A 61 -10.55 2.22 -4.50
CA MET A 61 -11.00 3.54 -4.93
C MET A 61 -9.88 4.57 -4.79
N THR A 62 -9.83 5.54 -5.69
CA THR A 62 -8.89 6.67 -5.56
C THR A 62 -9.42 7.70 -4.58
N LEU A 63 -8.53 8.46 -3.96
CA LEU A 63 -8.88 9.55 -3.04
C LEU A 63 -9.82 10.55 -3.70
N ARG A 64 -9.53 10.96 -4.95
CA ARG A 64 -10.40 11.87 -5.70
C ARG A 64 -11.82 11.32 -5.83
N SER A 65 -11.97 10.06 -6.20
CA SER A 65 -13.28 9.42 -6.35
C SER A 65 -14.01 9.32 -5.00
N PHE A 66 -13.29 8.96 -3.94
CA PHE A 66 -13.83 8.88 -2.60
C PHE A 66 -14.35 10.24 -2.12
N LEU A 67 -13.56 11.31 -2.22
CA LEU A 67 -13.96 12.64 -1.78
C LEU A 67 -15.21 13.15 -2.52
N ARG A 68 -15.34 12.85 -3.81
CA ARG A 68 -16.52 13.20 -4.61
C ARG A 68 -17.78 12.45 -4.17
N LEU A 69 -17.66 11.19 -3.77
CA LEU A 69 -18.80 10.41 -3.28
C LEU A 69 -19.14 10.80 -1.84
N ALA A 70 -18.13 11.00 -1.00
CA ALA A 70 -18.31 11.37 0.40
C ALA A 70 -18.83 12.79 0.62
N SER A 71 -18.89 13.63 -0.42
CA SER A 71 -19.63 14.90 -0.39
C SER A 71 -21.15 14.73 -0.59
N THR A 72 -21.62 13.50 -0.70
CA THR A 72 -23.05 13.12 -0.77
C THR A 72 -23.38 12.16 0.38
N ASP A 73 -24.59 11.63 0.44
CA ASP A 73 -25.02 10.63 1.43
C ASP A 73 -24.59 9.18 1.09
N TRP A 74 -23.68 9.03 0.13
CA TRP A 74 -23.20 7.73 -0.35
C TRP A 74 -22.63 6.86 0.78
N LEU A 75 -21.92 7.47 1.74
CA LEU A 75 -21.28 6.71 2.81
C LEU A 75 -22.34 6.15 3.79
N GLU A 76 -23.38 6.93 4.08
CA GLU A 76 -24.53 6.55 4.91
C GLU A 76 -25.35 5.42 4.29
N ARG A 77 -25.42 5.37 2.96
CA ARG A 77 -26.13 4.31 2.21
C ARG A 77 -25.26 3.10 1.88
N SER A 78 -24.00 3.12 2.27
CA SER A 78 -23.06 2.04 1.95
C SER A 78 -22.97 1.01 3.07
N GLU A 79 -22.73 -0.24 2.70
CA GLU A 79 -22.47 -1.35 3.63
C GLU A 79 -21.01 -1.36 4.16
N PHE A 80 -20.24 -0.29 3.93
CA PHE A 80 -18.84 -0.25 4.35
C PHE A 80 -18.73 -0.10 5.86
N SER A 81 -18.15 -1.09 6.52
CA SER A 81 -17.81 -1.06 7.95
C SER A 81 -16.39 -0.56 8.19
N GLU A 82 -15.49 -0.72 7.21
CA GLU A 82 -14.08 -0.30 7.32
C GLU A 82 -13.50 0.26 6.02
N VAL A 83 -12.70 1.32 6.16
CA VAL A 83 -11.92 1.94 5.09
C VAL A 83 -10.44 1.82 5.41
N ILE A 84 -9.70 1.18 4.52
CA ILE A 84 -8.24 1.03 4.57
C ILE A 84 -7.61 2.16 3.76
N VAL A 85 -6.72 2.94 4.38
CA VAL A 85 -6.09 4.10 3.73
C VAL A 85 -4.64 3.80 3.35
N LEU A 86 -4.36 3.74 2.05
CA LEU A 86 -3.05 3.50 1.44
C LEU A 86 -2.61 4.69 0.56
N THR A 87 -2.62 5.89 1.13
CA THR A 87 -2.03 7.10 0.52
C THR A 87 -0.50 7.13 0.67
N ASP A 88 0.17 8.03 -0.02
CA ASP A 88 1.64 8.12 -0.06
C ASP A 88 2.28 8.23 1.34
N PHE A 89 3.53 7.76 1.47
CA PHE A 89 4.22 7.70 2.77
C PHE A 89 4.83 9.04 3.22
N ASP A 90 4.42 10.15 2.60
CA ASP A 90 4.97 11.49 2.76
C ASP A 90 4.09 12.42 3.65
N ARG A 91 4.35 13.73 3.61
CA ARG A 91 3.56 14.73 4.35
C ARG A 91 2.14 14.89 3.79
N ARG A 92 1.97 14.85 2.47
CA ARG A 92 0.68 15.02 1.81
C ARG A 92 -0.23 13.82 2.06
N GLY A 93 0.30 12.61 1.95
CA GLY A 93 -0.43 11.39 2.26
C GLY A 93 -0.88 11.33 3.72
N ARG A 94 -0.13 11.92 4.68
CA ARG A 94 -0.61 12.09 6.07
C ARG A 94 -1.79 13.04 6.19
N PHE A 95 -1.78 14.14 5.44
CA PHE A 95 -2.92 15.06 5.39
C PHE A 95 -4.15 14.35 4.83
N HIS A 96 -4.00 13.62 3.73
CA HIS A 96 -5.08 12.81 3.15
C HIS A 96 -5.66 11.79 4.15
N SER A 97 -4.81 11.08 4.90
CA SER A 97 -5.29 10.15 5.94
C SER A 97 -6.11 10.85 7.02
N ARG A 98 -5.76 12.08 7.43
CA ARG A 98 -6.53 12.86 8.40
C ARG A 98 -7.87 13.32 7.82
N THR A 99 -7.89 13.75 6.56
CA THR A 99 -9.12 14.14 5.87
C THR A 99 -10.10 12.98 5.78
N ILE A 100 -9.63 11.79 5.36
CA ILE A 100 -10.48 10.58 5.32
C ILE A 100 -11.00 10.24 6.72
N LYS A 101 -10.15 10.27 7.75
CA LYS A 101 -10.58 10.04 9.15
C LYS A 101 -11.70 10.98 9.58
N ARG A 102 -11.61 12.27 9.22
CA ARG A 102 -12.65 13.24 9.55
C ARG A 102 -13.97 12.95 8.84
N ILE A 103 -13.90 12.60 7.55
CA ILE A 103 -15.08 12.27 6.73
C ILE A 103 -15.79 11.02 7.26
N CYS A 104 -15.04 9.96 7.56
CA CYS A 104 -15.59 8.69 8.03
C CYS A 104 -15.97 8.69 9.53
N SER A 105 -15.65 9.76 10.27
CA SER A 105 -15.85 9.83 11.72
C SER A 105 -17.31 9.53 12.08
N GLY A 106 -17.49 8.59 13.03
CA GLY A 106 -18.81 8.17 13.51
C GLY A 106 -19.63 7.31 12.54
N ARG A 107 -19.09 6.97 11.36
CA ARG A 107 -19.80 6.19 10.32
C ARG A 107 -19.08 4.90 9.98
N VAL A 108 -17.79 5.00 9.65
CA VAL A 108 -16.99 3.89 9.13
C VAL A 108 -15.63 3.87 9.83
N LYS A 109 -15.16 2.69 10.23
CA LYS A 109 -13.85 2.54 10.85
C LYS A 109 -12.76 2.88 9.84
N VAL A 110 -11.76 3.66 10.24
CA VAL A 110 -10.62 3.99 9.36
C VAL A 110 -9.36 3.29 9.83
N ASN A 111 -8.86 2.38 8.99
CA ASN A 111 -7.66 1.59 9.23
C ASN A 111 -6.45 2.15 8.47
N THR A 112 -5.43 2.54 9.22
CA THR A 112 -4.15 3.03 8.67
C THR A 112 -2.98 2.09 8.97
N GLU A 113 -3.24 0.90 9.51
CA GLU A 113 -2.21 -0.05 9.95
C GLU A 113 -1.44 -0.64 8.76
N TYR A 114 -2.16 -1.08 7.72
CA TYR A 114 -1.57 -1.60 6.49
C TYR A 114 -0.56 -0.64 5.86
N LYS A 115 -0.85 0.67 5.87
CA LYS A 115 0.07 1.71 5.42
C LYS A 115 1.37 1.71 6.23
N GLY A 116 1.28 1.59 7.56
CA GLY A 116 2.44 1.52 8.44
C GLY A 116 3.29 0.27 8.19
N ARG A 117 2.64 -0.89 8.03
CA ARG A 117 3.30 -2.17 7.75
C ARG A 117 3.99 -2.17 6.39
N LEU A 118 3.32 -1.66 5.35
CA LEU A 118 3.94 -1.47 4.03
C LEU A 118 5.12 -0.51 4.10
N LYS A 119 4.99 0.63 4.78
CA LYS A 119 6.10 1.58 4.95
C LYS A 119 7.30 0.94 5.66
N GLN A 120 7.06 0.12 6.67
CA GLN A 120 8.12 -0.60 7.39
C GLN A 120 8.80 -1.65 6.49
N ALA A 121 8.02 -2.40 5.71
CA ALA A 121 8.53 -3.41 4.78
C ALA A 121 9.35 -2.77 3.64
N LEU A 122 8.82 -1.74 3.01
CA LEU A 122 9.42 -1.08 1.84
C LEU A 122 10.61 -0.18 2.23
N GLY A 123 10.59 0.44 3.41
CA GLY A 123 11.63 1.36 3.86
C GLY A 123 11.84 2.51 2.88
N SER A 124 13.08 2.74 2.45
CA SER A 124 13.44 3.78 1.47
C SER A 124 13.31 3.35 0.00
N TRP A 125 12.91 2.10 -0.27
CA TRP A 125 12.90 1.53 -1.62
C TRP A 125 11.66 1.88 -2.44
N ALA A 126 10.54 2.18 -1.77
CA ALA A 126 9.33 2.69 -2.39
C ALA A 126 8.74 3.78 -1.49
N LYS A 127 8.30 4.89 -2.12
CA LYS A 127 7.73 6.06 -1.43
C LYS A 127 6.19 6.04 -1.45
N ASP A 128 5.63 5.19 -2.30
CA ASP A 128 4.22 5.10 -2.68
C ASP A 128 3.83 3.64 -2.94
N VAL A 129 2.55 3.42 -3.23
CA VAL A 129 1.99 2.10 -3.56
C VAL A 129 2.37 1.68 -4.98
N GLU A 130 2.48 2.63 -5.92
CA GLU A 130 2.97 2.43 -7.29
C GLU A 130 4.34 1.71 -7.34
N GLY A 131 5.23 1.97 -6.39
CA GLY A 131 6.56 1.38 -6.31
C GLY A 131 6.62 -0.09 -5.86
N ILE A 132 5.56 -0.63 -5.24
CA ILE A 132 5.56 -1.98 -4.66
C ILE A 132 5.87 -3.07 -5.69
N PRO A 133 5.26 -3.10 -6.88
CA PRO A 133 5.56 -4.12 -7.89
C PRO A 133 7.03 -4.12 -8.31
N ARG A 134 7.65 -2.93 -8.43
CA ARG A 134 9.07 -2.83 -8.76
C ARG A 134 9.95 -3.37 -7.64
N PHE A 135 9.61 -3.04 -6.39
CA PHE A 135 10.31 -3.56 -5.22
C PHE A 135 10.28 -5.09 -5.17
N LEU A 136 9.12 -5.70 -5.39
CA LEU A 136 8.96 -7.16 -5.39
C LEU A 136 9.66 -7.84 -6.56
N ARG A 137 9.60 -7.29 -7.77
CA ARG A 137 10.33 -7.85 -8.94
C ARG A 137 11.84 -7.87 -8.76
N ASN A 138 12.40 -6.80 -8.18
CA ASN A 138 13.83 -6.74 -7.90
C ASN A 138 14.27 -7.80 -6.87
N TYR A 139 13.32 -8.34 -6.12
CA TYR A 139 13.53 -9.42 -5.17
C TYR A 139 13.35 -10.80 -5.84
N SER A 140 12.26 -11.04 -6.57
CA SER A 140 12.00 -12.32 -7.25
C SER A 140 13.03 -12.64 -8.35
N GLY A 141 13.58 -11.63 -9.02
CA GLY A 141 14.62 -11.80 -10.05
C GLY A 141 16.02 -12.15 -9.54
N ARG A 142 16.18 -12.41 -8.24
CA ARG A 142 17.43 -12.94 -7.65
C ARG A 142 17.35 -14.43 -7.29
N GLU A 143 16.22 -15.08 -7.56
CA GLU A 143 16.00 -16.52 -7.40
C GLU A 143 15.77 -17.24 -8.75
N THR A 144 16.13 -16.62 -9.87
CA THR A 144 16.26 -17.36 -11.14
C THR A 144 17.70 -17.78 -11.33
N VAL A 145 17.86 -19.10 -11.25
CA VAL A 145 18.99 -19.96 -11.64
C VAL A 145 19.78 -19.42 -12.83
#